data_AF-A0A2I8A2Y8-F1
#
_entry.id   AF-A0A2I8A2Y8-F1
#
_cell.length_a   1.000
_cell.length_b   1.000
_cell.length_c   1.000
_cell.angle_alpha   90.00
_cell.angle_beta   90.00
_cell.angle_gamma   90.00
#
_symmetry.space_group_name_H-M   'P 1'
#
loop_
_entity.id
_entity.type
_entity.pdbx_description
1 polymer ?
#
loop_
_entity_poly.entity_id
_entity_poly.type
_entity_poly.pdbx_seq_one_letter_code
_entity_poly.pdbx_strand_id
1 'polypeptide(L)'
;MVKLVNPLYYPVAVLVGGLTLVVGVRLGNLSSLVMIPVATGVAVAGASFFKSREGEVLELDNPALEREILTVKSSALSLANQANAMRLEVQKLLTDTFQVELLTTVLMSCDRAAELPGKLDKLGVSLHHTNSLLSIEALQQQLTEVKTKLPNSSGVAKRHLNQLAESLKRNIQLAQEGEDSRLARVINIATLIQDFAGVLQKLQTRLRTSDLTDSEQINGLQLIADELNSLTENLDLVVRQ
;
A
#
# COMPACT_ATOMS: atom_id res chain seq x y z
N MET A 1 -28.46 4.42 7.19
CA MET A 1 -29.45 3.68 6.37
C MET A 1 -28.76 2.48 5.76
N VAL A 2 -29.15 1.26 6.13
CA VAL A 2 -28.57 0.03 5.56
C VAL A 2 -29.04 -0.08 4.10
N LYS A 3 -28.17 0.29 3.15
CA LYS A 3 -28.45 0.19 1.72
C LYS A 3 -28.33 -1.31 1.37
N LEU A 4 -29.47 -2.00 1.33
CA LEU A 4 -29.54 -3.43 0.99
C LEU A 4 -28.84 -3.66 -0.37
N VAL A 5 -27.73 -4.39 -0.36
CA VAL A 5 -26.94 -4.67 -1.55
C VAL A 5 -27.64 -5.80 -2.32
N ASN A 6 -27.94 -5.58 -3.60
CA ASN A 6 -28.56 -6.59 -4.43
C ASN A 6 -27.52 -7.66 -4.82
N PRO A 7 -27.65 -8.92 -4.35
CA PRO A 7 -26.65 -9.96 -4.56
C PRO A 7 -26.50 -10.40 -6.02
N LEU A 8 -27.46 -10.08 -6.90
CA LEU A 8 -27.39 -10.38 -8.33
C LEU A 8 -26.24 -9.68 -9.06
N TYR A 9 -25.69 -8.60 -8.49
CA TYR A 9 -24.52 -7.91 -9.05
C TYR A 9 -23.18 -8.60 -8.74
N TYR A 10 -23.18 -9.63 -7.87
CA TYR A 10 -21.97 -10.31 -7.41
C TYR A 10 -22.05 -11.82 -7.69
N PRO A 11 -21.63 -12.29 -8.87
CA PRO A 11 -21.76 -13.69 -9.28
C PRO A 11 -21.09 -14.67 -8.31
N VAL A 12 -19.99 -14.24 -7.67
CA VAL A 12 -19.27 -15.02 -6.66
C VAL A 12 -20.07 -15.16 -5.36
N ALA A 13 -20.79 -14.11 -4.94
CA ALA A 13 -21.65 -14.17 -3.76
C ALA A 13 -22.87 -15.09 -4.00
N VAL A 14 -23.42 -15.08 -5.22
CA VAL A 14 -24.47 -16.02 -5.64
C VAL A 14 -23.95 -17.46 -5.63
N LEU A 15 -22.71 -17.70 -6.08
CA LEU A 15 -22.08 -19.02 -6.04
C LEU A 15 -21.90 -19.54 -4.61
N VAL A 16 -21.44 -18.69 -3.68
CA VAL A 16 -21.26 -19.07 -2.26
C VAL A 16 -22.62 -19.34 -1.60
N GLY A 17 -23.65 -18.55 -1.91
CA GLY A 17 -25.03 -18.79 -1.47
C GLY A 17 -25.60 -20.11 -2.04
N GLY A 18 -25.33 -20.41 -3.31
CA GLY A 18 -25.72 -21.67 -3.94
C GLY A 18 -25.02 -22.88 -3.32
N LEU A 19 -23.72 -22.77 -3.05
CA LEU A 19 -22.93 -23.84 -2.43
C LEU A 19 -23.40 -24.15 -1.01
N THR A 20 -23.69 -23.12 -0.22
CA THR A 20 -24.22 -23.29 1.15
C THR A 20 -25.60 -23.95 1.15
N LEU A 21 -26.48 -23.64 0.18
CA LEU A 21 -27.76 -24.31 0.02
C LEU A 21 -27.58 -25.80 -0.29
N VAL A 22 -26.68 -26.15 -1.22
CA VAL A 22 -26.42 -27.55 -1.59
C VAL A 22 -25.81 -28.33 -0.43
N VAL A 23 -24.82 -27.76 0.27
CA VAL A 23 -24.19 -28.41 1.43
C VAL A 23 -25.18 -28.60 2.57
N GLY A 24 -25.98 -27.57 2.92
CA GLY A 24 -26.92 -27.68 4.03
C GLY A 24 -28.07 -28.67 3.76
N VAL A 25 -28.58 -28.73 2.53
CA VAL A 25 -29.67 -29.66 2.17
C VAL A 25 -29.15 -31.09 1.99
N ARG A 26 -28.00 -31.30 1.33
CA ARG A 26 -27.51 -32.66 1.03
C ARG A 26 -26.63 -33.28 2.09
N LEU A 27 -25.75 -32.51 2.74
CA LEU A 27 -24.84 -33.04 3.76
C LEU A 27 -25.39 -32.85 5.18
N GLY A 28 -26.17 -31.77 5.40
CA GLY A 28 -26.79 -31.47 6.70
C GLY A 28 -28.21 -32.02 6.88
N ASN A 29 -28.85 -32.55 5.84
CA ASN A 29 -30.25 -33.03 5.86
C ASN A 29 -31.26 -31.99 6.38
N LEU A 30 -30.95 -30.70 6.24
CA LEU A 30 -31.82 -29.61 6.67
C LEU A 30 -32.92 -29.36 5.62
N SER A 31 -34.13 -29.06 6.08
CA SER A 31 -35.26 -28.79 5.20
C SER A 31 -34.95 -27.62 4.26
N SER A 32 -35.22 -27.83 2.97
CA SER A 32 -35.02 -26.81 1.92
C SER A 32 -35.73 -25.49 2.25
N LEU A 33 -36.87 -25.56 2.93
CA LEU A 33 -37.67 -24.40 3.35
C LEU A 33 -36.93 -23.49 4.36
N VAL A 34 -36.03 -24.05 5.16
CA VAL A 34 -35.19 -23.31 6.12
C VAL A 34 -33.88 -22.85 5.47
N MET A 35 -33.33 -23.65 4.56
CA MET A 35 -32.04 -23.33 3.92
C MET A 35 -32.14 -22.21 2.88
N ILE A 36 -33.30 -21.98 2.26
CA ILE A 36 -33.50 -20.87 1.30
C ILE A 36 -33.22 -19.51 1.95
N PRO A 37 -33.88 -19.10 3.05
CA PRO A 37 -33.61 -17.80 3.67
C PRO A 37 -32.19 -17.71 4.25
N VAL A 38 -31.60 -18.82 4.71
CA VAL A 38 -30.20 -18.86 5.17
C VAL A 38 -29.23 -18.60 4.01
N ALA A 39 -29.42 -19.27 2.87
CA ALA A 39 -28.59 -19.07 1.69
C ALA A 39 -28.71 -17.66 1.11
N THR A 40 -29.93 -17.08 1.12
CA THR A 40 -30.14 -15.68 0.76
C THR A 40 -29.40 -14.74 1.72
N GLY A 41 -29.46 -15.02 3.03
CA GLY A 41 -28.71 -14.27 4.04
C GLY A 41 -27.20 -14.34 3.83
N VAL A 42 -26.67 -15.53 3.55
CA VAL A 42 -25.24 -15.74 3.24
C VAL A 42 -24.84 -15.03 1.95
N ALA A 43 -25.69 -15.04 0.92
CA ALA A 43 -25.42 -14.33 -0.34
C ALA A 43 -25.41 -12.81 -0.14
N VAL A 44 -26.34 -12.25 0.66
CA VAL A 44 -26.38 -10.81 0.96
C VAL A 44 -25.23 -10.39 1.87
N ALA A 45 -24.90 -11.20 2.88
CA ALA A 45 -23.74 -10.97 3.74
C ALA A 45 -22.43 -11.08 2.95
N GLY A 46 -22.32 -12.08 2.08
CA GLY A 46 -21.20 -12.27 1.15
C GLY A 46 -21.07 -11.10 0.17
N ALA A 47 -22.16 -10.66 -0.45
CA ALA A 47 -22.16 -9.50 -1.34
C ALA A 47 -21.79 -8.20 -0.61
N SER A 48 -22.23 -8.04 0.65
CA SER A 48 -21.83 -6.90 1.48
C SER A 48 -20.35 -6.96 1.86
N PHE A 49 -19.82 -8.15 2.14
CA PHE A 49 -18.40 -8.37 2.40
C PHE A 49 -17.54 -8.14 1.14
N PHE A 50 -17.97 -8.63 -0.02
CA PHE A 50 -17.29 -8.37 -1.30
C PHE A 50 -17.37 -6.89 -1.68
N LYS A 51 -18.51 -6.23 -1.51
CA LYS A 51 -18.65 -4.78 -1.69
C LYS A 51 -17.80 -3.96 -0.71
N SER A 52 -17.51 -4.47 0.49
CA SER A 52 -16.57 -3.80 1.39
C SER A 52 -15.10 -3.94 0.96
N ARG A 53 -14.80 -4.88 0.06
CA ARG A 53 -13.45 -5.14 -0.49
C ARG A 53 -13.25 -4.60 -1.90
N GLU A 54 -14.29 -4.62 -2.74
CA GLU A 54 -14.38 -3.84 -3.96
C GLU A 54 -14.65 -2.40 -3.54
N GLY A 55 -13.58 -1.63 -3.37
CA GLY A 55 -13.67 -0.20 -3.08
C GLY A 55 -14.66 0.47 -4.03
N GLU A 56 -15.38 1.47 -3.50
CA GLU A 56 -16.30 2.33 -4.26
C GLU A 56 -15.73 2.64 -5.65
N VAL A 57 -16.55 2.44 -6.69
CA VAL A 57 -16.23 2.91 -8.04
C VAL A 57 -15.91 4.38 -7.91
N LEU A 58 -14.65 4.70 -8.19
CA LEU A 58 -14.07 6.02 -8.03
C LEU A 58 -14.60 6.89 -9.19
N GLU A 59 -15.84 7.35 -9.12
CA GLU A 59 -16.39 8.35 -10.06
C GLU A 59 -15.69 9.70 -9.85
N LEU A 60 -14.42 9.79 -10.25
CA LEU A 60 -13.70 11.05 -10.29
C LEU A 60 -14.04 11.78 -11.60
N ASP A 61 -14.21 13.10 -11.51
CA ASP A 61 -14.34 13.99 -12.67
C ASP A 61 -13.15 13.89 -13.66
N ASN A 62 -12.03 13.29 -13.23
CA ASN A 62 -10.82 13.09 -14.03
C ASN A 62 -10.49 11.59 -14.19
N PRO A 63 -10.76 10.99 -15.37
CA PRO A 63 -10.50 9.57 -15.62
C PRO A 63 -9.01 9.20 -15.63
N ALA A 64 -8.11 10.17 -15.87
CA ALA A 64 -6.66 9.93 -15.79
C ALA A 64 -6.22 9.73 -14.34
N LEU A 65 -6.83 10.46 -13.40
CA LEU A 65 -6.55 10.34 -11.97
C LEU A 65 -7.06 9.01 -11.41
N GLU A 66 -8.26 8.58 -11.81
CA GLU A 66 -8.81 7.27 -11.43
C GLU A 66 -7.89 6.13 -11.88
N ARG A 67 -7.47 6.14 -13.15
CA ARG A 67 -6.55 5.14 -13.70
C ARG A 67 -5.24 5.10 -12.94
N GLU A 68 -4.68 6.25 -12.59
CA GLU A 68 -3.41 6.31 -11.87
C GLU A 68 -3.57 5.82 -10.43
N ILE A 69 -4.68 6.14 -9.75
CA ILE A 69 -4.98 5.62 -8.40
C ILE A 69 -5.07 4.09 -8.41
N LEU A 70 -5.78 3.51 -9.38
CA LEU A 70 -5.88 2.06 -9.53
C LEU A 70 -4.51 1.42 -9.80
N THR A 71 -3.69 2.06 -10.65
CA THR A 71 -2.33 1.61 -10.96
C THR A 71 -1.47 1.62 -9.70
N VAL A 72 -1.47 2.73 -8.95
CA VAL A 72 -0.75 2.88 -7.68
C VAL A 72 -1.20 1.84 -6.65
N LYS A 73 -2.50 1.59 -6.54
CA LYS A 73 -3.04 0.56 -5.64
C LYS A 73 -2.56 -0.84 -6.01
N SER A 74 -2.54 -1.17 -7.30
CA SER A 74 -2.04 -2.46 -7.77
C SER A 74 -0.54 -2.63 -7.49
N SER A 75 0.25 -1.57 -7.70
CA SER A 75 1.69 -1.55 -7.40
C SER A 75 1.96 -1.68 -5.90
N ALA A 76 1.17 -1.01 -5.06
CA ALA A 76 1.27 -1.13 -3.61
C ALA A 76 0.95 -2.54 -3.10
N LEU A 77 -0.07 -3.20 -3.68
CA LEU A 77 -0.39 -4.60 -3.37
C LEU A 77 0.75 -5.54 -3.76
N SER A 78 1.34 -5.33 -4.95
CA SER A 78 2.51 -6.09 -5.39
C SER A 78 3.68 -5.90 -4.43
N LEU A 79 3.94 -4.65 -4.03
CA LEU A 79 4.99 -4.32 -3.07
C LEU A 79 4.73 -4.97 -1.69
N ALA A 80 3.50 -4.91 -1.18
CA ALA A 80 3.13 -5.56 0.08
C ALA A 80 3.34 -7.07 0.03
N ASN A 81 3.04 -7.71 -1.10
CA ASN A 81 3.31 -9.14 -1.29
C ASN A 81 4.81 -9.45 -1.28
N GLN A 82 5.63 -8.63 -1.96
CA GLN A 82 7.10 -8.77 -1.93
C GLN A 82 7.65 -8.54 -0.51
N ALA A 83 7.17 -7.53 0.20
CA ALA A 83 7.57 -7.23 1.57
C ALA A 83 7.23 -8.39 2.52
N ASN A 84 6.05 -9.00 2.39
CA ASN A 84 5.67 -10.18 3.16
C ASN A 84 6.57 -11.39 2.86
N ALA A 85 6.92 -11.62 1.58
CA ALA A 85 7.84 -12.68 1.21
C ALA A 85 9.24 -12.47 1.81
N MET A 86 9.78 -11.24 1.72
CA MET A 86 11.04 -10.88 2.36
C MET A 86 10.98 -11.05 3.88
N ARG A 87 9.87 -10.69 4.51
CA ARG A 87 9.68 -10.82 5.95
C ARG A 87 9.88 -12.27 6.43
N LEU A 88 9.34 -13.23 5.68
CA LEU A 88 9.52 -14.66 5.96
C LEU A 88 10.98 -15.10 5.76
N GLU A 89 11.70 -14.55 4.78
CA GLU A 89 13.12 -14.84 4.55
C GLU A 89 13.99 -14.26 5.68
N VAL A 90 13.77 -13.01 6.06
CA VAL A 90 14.48 -12.31 7.14
C VAL A 90 14.24 -13.00 8.49
N GLN A 91 13.01 -13.45 8.78
CA GLN A 91 12.70 -14.19 10.01
C GLN A 91 13.45 -15.53 10.10
N LYS A 92 13.64 -16.23 8.97
CA LYS A 92 14.48 -17.44 8.95
C LYS A 92 15.93 -17.09 9.26
N LEU A 93 16.47 -16.05 8.61
CA LEU A 93 17.85 -15.61 8.81
C LEU A 93 18.14 -15.06 10.22
N LEU A 94 17.14 -14.47 10.88
CA LEU A 94 17.24 -14.04 12.29
C LEU A 94 17.48 -15.21 13.25
N THR A 95 17.13 -16.44 12.87
CA THR A 95 17.39 -17.64 13.68
C THR A 95 18.82 -18.15 13.50
N ASP A 96 19.44 -17.85 12.35
CA ASP A 96 20.73 -18.42 11.92
C ASP A 96 21.92 -17.44 12.03
N THR A 97 21.68 -16.15 12.32
CA THR A 97 22.73 -15.11 12.22
C THR A 97 22.75 -14.12 13.40
N PHE A 98 23.92 -13.53 13.66
CA PHE A 98 24.15 -12.56 14.74
C PHE A 98 23.76 -11.11 14.39
N GLN A 99 23.36 -10.81 13.15
CA GLN A 99 23.08 -9.45 12.67
C GLN A 99 21.62 -9.04 12.92
N VAL A 100 21.21 -9.12 14.18
CA VAL A 100 19.82 -8.87 14.60
C VAL A 100 19.39 -7.43 14.28
N GLU A 101 20.29 -6.45 14.44
CA GLU A 101 19.97 -5.03 14.22
C GLU A 101 19.64 -4.71 12.75
N LEU A 102 20.48 -5.15 11.82
CA LEU A 102 20.26 -4.98 10.37
C LEU A 102 18.94 -5.63 9.93
N LEU A 103 18.74 -6.89 10.31
CA LEU A 103 17.56 -7.65 9.94
C LEU A 103 16.28 -7.06 10.54
N THR A 104 16.37 -6.46 11.73
CA THR A 104 15.23 -5.77 12.37
C THR A 104 14.84 -4.51 11.60
N THR A 105 15.80 -3.69 11.15
CA THR A 105 15.52 -2.49 10.34
C THR A 105 14.83 -2.86 9.02
N VAL A 106 15.28 -3.95 8.38
CA VAL A 106 14.65 -4.49 7.18
C VAL A 106 13.22 -4.97 7.47
N LEU A 107 13.02 -5.69 8.58
CA LEU A 107 11.71 -6.19 9.00
C LEU A 107 10.73 -5.03 9.21
N MET A 108 11.14 -3.97 9.91
CA MET A 108 10.33 -2.77 10.15
C MET A 108 9.96 -2.06 8.84
N SER A 109 10.89 -2.00 7.88
CA SER A 109 10.63 -1.42 6.56
C SER A 109 9.63 -2.27 5.76
N CYS A 110 9.74 -3.60 5.85
CA CYS A 110 8.78 -4.52 5.23
C CYS A 110 7.38 -4.42 5.85
N ASP A 111 7.28 -4.32 7.18
CA ASP A 111 6.00 -4.15 7.86
C ASP A 111 5.31 -2.85 7.42
N ARG A 112 6.05 -1.75 7.33
CA ARG A 112 5.53 -0.46 6.83
C ARG A 112 5.10 -0.52 5.37
N ALA A 113 5.81 -1.28 4.53
CA ALA A 113 5.40 -1.52 3.14
C ALA A 113 4.13 -2.37 3.02
N ALA A 114 3.94 -3.34 3.94
CA ALA A 114 2.74 -4.17 3.98
C ALA A 114 1.48 -3.38 4.39
N GLU A 115 1.63 -2.30 5.16
CA GLU A 115 0.53 -1.40 5.53
C GLU A 115 0.13 -0.42 4.42
N LEU A 116 1.00 -0.22 3.43
CA LEU A 116 0.83 0.80 2.40
C LEU A 116 -0.48 0.69 1.61
N PRO A 117 -0.95 -0.49 1.16
CA PRO A 117 -2.22 -0.61 0.44
C PRO A 117 -3.39 -0.04 1.25
N GLY A 118 -3.44 -0.32 2.55
CA GLY A 118 -4.50 0.17 3.43
C GLY A 118 -4.44 1.68 3.65
N LYS A 119 -3.25 2.28 3.68
CA LYS A 119 -3.10 3.74 3.74
C LYS A 119 -3.48 4.41 2.41
N LEU A 120 -3.19 3.78 1.28
CA LEU A 120 -3.59 4.29 -0.05
C LEU A 120 -5.09 4.19 -0.30
N ASP A 121 -5.76 3.17 0.24
CA ASP A 121 -7.22 3.08 0.20
C ASP A 121 -7.87 4.27 0.91
N LYS A 122 -7.35 4.62 2.10
CA LYS A 122 -7.79 5.84 2.81
C LYS A 122 -7.52 7.09 1.99
N LEU A 123 -6.33 7.19 1.38
CA LEU A 123 -5.94 8.32 0.55
C LEU A 123 -6.85 8.44 -0.70
N GLY A 124 -7.20 7.35 -1.36
CA GLY A 124 -8.13 7.34 -2.49
C GLY A 124 -9.53 7.85 -2.11
N VAL A 125 -10.08 7.39 -0.97
CA VAL A 125 -11.36 7.89 -0.43
C VAL A 125 -11.28 9.38 -0.08
N SER A 126 -10.15 9.80 0.48
CA SER A 126 -9.89 11.18 0.90
C SER A 126 -9.83 12.14 -0.30
N LEU A 127 -9.21 11.72 -1.42
CA LEU A 127 -9.11 12.47 -2.67
C LEU A 127 -10.46 12.63 -3.38
N HIS A 128 -11.41 11.74 -3.10
CA HIS A 128 -12.79 11.79 -3.62
C HIS A 128 -13.67 12.75 -2.82
N HIS A 129 -13.58 12.74 -1.48
CA HIS A 129 -14.53 13.46 -0.62
C HIS A 129 -14.14 14.90 -0.27
N THR A 130 -12.89 15.31 -0.47
CA THR A 130 -12.39 16.57 0.11
C THR A 130 -11.39 17.29 -0.79
N ASN A 131 -11.74 18.51 -1.21
CA ASN A 131 -10.79 19.50 -1.75
C ASN A 131 -9.76 19.97 -0.69
N SER A 132 -9.96 19.63 0.59
CA SER A 132 -9.18 20.13 1.74
C SER A 132 -7.85 19.40 1.98
N LEU A 133 -7.68 18.17 1.48
CA LEU A 133 -6.46 17.36 1.65
C LEU A 133 -5.30 17.77 0.73
N LEU A 134 -5.58 18.75 -0.12
CA LEU A 134 -4.67 19.41 -1.04
C LEU A 134 -4.58 20.89 -0.70
N SER A 135 -4.94 21.28 0.54
CA SER A 135 -4.62 22.62 1.00
C SER A 135 -3.14 22.84 0.76
N ILE A 136 -2.83 23.95 0.08
CA ILE A 136 -1.46 24.39 -0.16
C ILE A 136 -0.68 24.36 1.17
N GLU A 137 -1.35 24.63 2.29
CA GLU A 137 -0.85 24.49 3.66
C GLU A 137 -0.32 23.09 3.99
N ALA A 138 -1.05 22.00 3.70
CA ALA A 138 -0.58 20.64 3.97
C ALA A 138 0.66 20.27 3.14
N LEU A 139 0.70 20.66 1.87
CA LEU A 139 1.86 20.45 1.01
C LEU A 139 3.07 21.28 1.46
N GLN A 140 2.84 22.52 1.91
CA GLN A 140 3.87 23.37 2.49
C GLN A 140 4.42 22.81 3.81
N GLN A 141 3.57 22.20 4.64
CA GLN A 141 3.98 21.53 5.86
C GLN A 141 4.89 20.34 5.56
N GLN A 142 4.49 19.48 4.61
CA GLN A 142 5.33 18.37 4.14
C GLN A 142 6.68 18.85 3.58
N LEU A 143 6.67 19.92 2.78
CA LEU A 143 7.90 20.50 2.24
C LEU A 143 8.81 21.05 3.36
N THR A 144 8.22 21.64 4.39
CA THR A 144 8.96 22.15 5.55
C THR A 144 9.62 21.01 6.31
N GLU A 145 8.90 19.91 6.56
CA GLU A 145 9.47 18.74 7.23
C GLU A 145 10.63 18.14 6.42
N VAL A 146 10.47 18.00 5.10
CA VAL A 146 11.55 17.53 4.21
C VAL A 146 12.77 18.46 4.26
N LYS A 147 12.56 19.79 4.23
CA LYS A 147 13.64 20.78 4.33
C LYS A 147 14.37 20.72 5.67
N THR A 148 13.67 20.41 6.77
CA THR A 148 14.31 20.25 8.09
C THR A 148 15.14 18.98 8.19
N LYS A 149 14.78 17.91 7.46
CA LYS A 149 15.52 16.64 7.44
C LYS A 149 16.73 16.65 6.50
N LEU A 150 16.69 17.44 5.43
CA LEU A 150 17.77 17.57 4.45
C LEU A 150 19.18 17.87 5.02
N PRO A 151 19.39 18.82 5.94
CA PRO A 151 20.72 19.13 6.46
C PRO A 151 21.33 17.98 7.29
N ASN A 152 20.49 17.14 7.90
CA ASN A 152 20.92 15.99 8.69
C ASN A 152 21.03 14.70 7.87
N SER A 153 20.75 14.76 6.56
CA SER A 153 20.73 13.59 5.68
C SER A 153 21.97 13.57 4.78
N SER A 154 22.50 12.37 4.53
CA SER A 154 23.67 12.15 3.68
C SER A 154 23.41 11.07 2.62
N GLY A 155 24.29 10.99 1.61
CA GLY A 155 24.28 9.92 0.61
C GLY A 155 22.96 9.77 -0.16
N VAL A 156 22.43 8.55 -0.18
CA VAL A 156 21.23 8.17 -0.94
C VAL A 156 19.96 8.80 -0.34
N ALA A 157 19.87 8.87 0.99
CA ALA A 157 18.75 9.49 1.69
C ALA A 157 18.57 10.97 1.31
N LYS A 158 19.68 11.71 1.20
CA LYS A 158 19.67 13.11 0.74
C LYS A 158 19.15 13.26 -0.69
N ARG A 159 19.45 12.31 -1.58
CA ARG A 159 18.95 12.34 -2.97
C ARG A 159 17.44 12.14 -3.01
N HIS A 160 16.92 11.16 -2.28
CA HIS A 160 15.46 10.92 -2.22
C HIS A 160 14.70 12.07 -1.56
N LEU A 161 15.23 12.64 -0.47
CA LEU A 161 14.64 13.83 0.16
C LEU A 161 14.64 15.05 -0.77
N ASN A 162 15.70 15.24 -1.57
CA ASN A 162 15.72 16.30 -2.58
C ASN A 162 14.68 16.06 -3.68
N GLN A 163 14.56 14.84 -4.19
CA GLN A 163 13.54 14.49 -5.18
C GLN A 163 12.13 14.74 -4.64
N LEU A 164 11.87 14.34 -3.38
CA LEU A 164 10.62 14.60 -2.70
C LEU A 164 10.35 16.10 -2.55
N ALA A 165 11.37 16.89 -2.15
CA ALA A 165 11.24 18.34 -2.02
C ALA A 165 10.89 19.02 -3.35
N GLU A 166 11.54 18.63 -4.45
CA GLU A 166 11.26 19.17 -5.78
C GLU A 166 9.86 18.77 -6.27
N SER A 167 9.45 17.53 -6.00
CA SER A 167 8.09 17.06 -6.32
C SER A 167 7.02 17.85 -5.55
N LEU A 168 7.23 18.06 -4.25
CA LEU A 168 6.33 18.87 -3.41
C LEU A 168 6.24 20.32 -3.87
N LYS A 169 7.37 20.96 -4.23
CA LYS A 169 7.37 22.32 -4.81
C LYS A 169 6.54 22.39 -6.09
N ARG A 170 6.72 21.43 -6.99
CA ARG A 170 5.93 21.34 -8.23
C ARG A 170 4.44 21.21 -7.91
N ASN A 171 4.08 20.33 -6.99
CA ASN A 171 2.67 20.12 -6.62
C ASN A 171 2.04 21.37 -5.97
N ILE A 172 2.81 22.12 -5.17
CA ILE A 172 2.37 23.41 -4.62
C ILE A 172 2.13 24.43 -5.73
N GLN A 173 3.04 24.51 -6.71
CA GLN A 173 2.90 25.43 -7.84
C GLN A 173 1.66 25.10 -8.67
N LEU A 174 1.45 23.83 -9.01
CA LEU A 174 0.25 23.37 -9.73
C LEU A 174 -1.02 23.71 -8.96
N ALA A 175 -1.04 23.50 -7.63
CA ALA A 175 -2.17 23.85 -6.78
C ALA A 175 -2.43 25.37 -6.72
N GLN A 176 -1.39 26.21 -6.76
CA GLN A 176 -1.50 27.67 -6.81
C GLN A 176 -2.02 28.18 -8.16
N GLU A 177 -1.67 27.48 -9.24
CA GLU A 177 -2.13 27.78 -10.61
C GLU A 177 -3.56 27.27 -10.87
N GLY A 178 -4.18 26.60 -9.89
CA GLY A 178 -5.52 26.02 -10.01
C GLY A 178 -5.56 24.72 -10.82
N GLU A 179 -4.40 24.14 -11.12
CA GLU A 179 -4.29 22.84 -11.78
C GLU A 179 -4.52 21.69 -10.80
N ASP A 180 -4.96 20.54 -11.33
CA ASP A 180 -5.24 19.35 -10.53
C ASP A 180 -3.94 18.67 -10.06
N SER A 181 -3.40 19.17 -8.95
CA SER A 181 -2.19 18.65 -8.29
C SER A 181 -2.35 17.21 -7.75
N ARG A 182 -3.57 16.65 -7.73
CA ARG A 182 -3.81 15.26 -7.29
C ARG A 182 -3.10 14.27 -8.18
N LEU A 183 -3.15 14.46 -9.49
CA LEU A 183 -2.50 13.55 -10.43
C LEU A 183 -0.99 13.52 -10.22
N ALA A 184 -0.37 14.70 -10.08
CA ALA A 184 1.06 14.80 -9.81
C ALA A 184 1.45 14.15 -8.47
N ARG A 185 0.61 14.26 -7.43
CA ARG A 185 0.81 13.57 -6.15
C ARG A 185 0.72 12.05 -6.29
N VAL A 186 -0.28 11.54 -7.01
CA VAL A 186 -0.44 10.09 -7.21
C VAL A 186 0.73 9.53 -8.03
N ILE A 187 1.19 10.23 -9.07
CA ILE A 187 2.39 9.87 -9.83
C ILE A 187 3.63 9.84 -8.92
N ASN A 188 3.80 10.83 -8.03
CA ASN A 188 4.91 10.85 -7.08
C ASN A 188 4.89 9.64 -6.13
N ILE A 189 3.70 9.25 -5.66
CA ILE A 189 3.52 8.02 -4.86
C ILE A 189 3.87 6.79 -5.70
N ALA A 190 3.45 6.72 -6.96
CA ALA A 190 3.79 5.63 -7.87
C ALA A 190 5.30 5.44 -8.00
N THR A 191 6.03 6.54 -8.20
CA THR A 191 7.50 6.54 -8.29
C THR A 191 8.14 6.04 -7.00
N LEU A 192 7.69 6.53 -5.83
CA LEU A 192 8.22 6.09 -4.54
C LEU A 192 7.99 4.59 -4.30
N ILE A 193 6.82 4.06 -4.68
CA ILE A 193 6.52 2.62 -4.60
C ILE A 193 7.44 1.81 -5.50
N GLN A 194 7.67 2.28 -6.73
CA GLN A 194 8.54 1.62 -7.68
C GLN A 194 10.00 1.60 -7.21
N ASP A 195 10.50 2.72 -6.70
CA ASP A 195 11.83 2.82 -6.11
C ASP A 195 11.98 1.88 -4.91
N PHE A 196 10.97 1.82 -4.05
CA PHE A 196 10.93 0.90 -2.91
C PHE A 196 11.00 -0.56 -3.37
N ALA A 197 10.18 -0.96 -4.34
CA ALA A 197 10.20 -2.32 -4.87
C ALA A 197 11.57 -2.67 -5.48
N GLY A 198 12.20 -1.71 -6.16
CA GLY A 198 13.55 -1.89 -6.70
C GLY A 198 14.62 -2.12 -5.62
N VAL A 199 14.57 -1.34 -4.53
CA VAL A 199 15.52 -1.49 -3.40
C VAL A 199 15.24 -2.77 -2.62
N LEU A 200 13.98 -3.13 -2.42
CA LEU A 200 13.57 -4.39 -1.81
C LEU A 200 14.10 -5.59 -2.64
N GLN A 201 13.95 -5.57 -3.96
CA GLN A 201 14.48 -6.63 -4.83
C GLN A 201 16.01 -6.74 -4.75
N LYS A 202 16.73 -5.61 -4.71
CA LYS A 202 18.19 -5.59 -4.52
C LYS A 202 18.59 -6.21 -3.19
N LEU A 203 17.87 -5.85 -2.12
CA LEU A 203 18.10 -6.38 -0.79
C LEU A 203 17.86 -7.89 -0.73
N GLN A 204 16.76 -8.38 -1.32
CA GLN A 204 16.45 -9.80 -1.38
C GLN A 204 17.54 -10.58 -2.11
N THR A 205 17.97 -10.06 -3.26
CA THR A 205 19.03 -10.68 -4.07
C THR A 205 20.32 -10.75 -3.27
N ARG A 206 20.72 -9.65 -2.62
CA ARG A 206 21.93 -9.61 -1.79
C ARG A 206 21.84 -10.54 -0.58
N LEU A 207 20.73 -10.56 0.15
CA LEU A 207 20.53 -11.47 1.28
C LEU A 207 20.65 -12.96 0.90
N ARG A 208 20.25 -13.33 -0.32
CA ARG A 208 20.34 -14.71 -0.81
C ARG A 208 21.74 -15.09 -1.31
N THR A 209 22.50 -14.14 -1.82
CA THR A 209 23.81 -14.41 -2.43
C THR A 209 24.99 -14.09 -1.51
N SER A 210 24.77 -13.28 -0.46
CA SER A 210 25.85 -12.78 0.37
C SER A 210 26.17 -13.70 1.54
N ASP A 211 27.47 -13.78 1.83
CA ASP A 211 27.96 -14.42 3.04
C ASP A 211 27.83 -13.44 4.21
N LEU A 212 26.96 -13.76 5.16
CA LEU A 212 26.68 -12.95 6.35
C LEU A 212 27.79 -13.05 7.42
N THR A 213 28.92 -13.68 7.10
CA THR A 213 30.16 -13.67 7.89
C THR A 213 31.21 -12.69 7.33
N ASP A 214 31.05 -12.23 6.09
CA ASP A 214 31.97 -11.31 5.42
C ASP A 214 31.60 -9.84 5.68
N SER A 215 32.50 -9.11 6.33
CA SER A 215 32.29 -7.70 6.72
C SER A 215 32.07 -6.75 5.54
N GLU A 216 32.63 -7.02 4.36
CA GLU A 216 32.42 -6.15 3.19
C GLU A 216 30.99 -6.30 2.66
N GLN A 217 30.48 -7.53 2.63
CA GLN A 217 29.14 -7.84 2.16
C GLN A 217 28.06 -7.36 3.14
N ILE A 218 28.36 -7.41 4.44
CA ILE A 218 27.51 -6.86 5.50
C ILE A 218 27.36 -5.34 5.34
N ASN A 219 28.46 -4.63 5.10
CA ASN A 219 28.42 -3.19 4.87
C ASN A 219 27.60 -2.84 3.61
N GLY A 220 27.73 -3.64 2.55
CA GLY A 220 26.90 -3.52 1.35
C GLY A 220 25.39 -3.72 1.63
N LEU A 221 25.04 -4.68 2.49
CA LEU A 221 23.66 -4.90 2.93
C LEU A 221 23.12 -3.76 3.80
N GLN A 222 23.94 -3.20 4.70
CA GLN A 222 23.59 -2.04 5.51
C GLN A 222 23.23 -0.84 4.64
N LEU A 223 24.03 -0.54 3.61
CA LEU A 223 23.74 0.57 2.69
C LEU A 223 22.39 0.42 1.98
N ILE A 224 22.01 -0.81 1.58
CA ILE A 224 20.73 -1.08 0.93
C ILE A 224 19.58 -0.99 1.95
N ALA A 225 19.80 -1.45 3.18
CA ALA A 225 18.81 -1.31 4.26
C ALA A 225 18.58 0.16 4.65
N ASP A 226 19.62 0.98 4.67
CA ASP A 226 19.52 2.43 4.92
C ASP A 226 18.77 3.14 3.78
N GLU A 227 19.02 2.75 2.52
CA GLU A 227 18.26 3.23 1.37
C GLU A 227 16.77 2.86 1.49
N LEU A 228 16.48 1.62 1.90
CA LEU A 228 15.10 1.16 2.13
C LEU A 228 14.42 1.94 3.26
N ASN A 229 15.12 2.17 4.38
CA ASN A 229 14.57 2.94 5.49
C ASN A 229 14.28 4.40 5.08
N SER A 230 15.18 5.03 4.32
CA SER A 230 14.95 6.39 3.81
C SER A 230 13.74 6.47 2.88
N LEU A 231 13.56 5.50 1.97
CA LEU A 231 12.37 5.43 1.11
C LEU A 231 11.10 5.21 1.94
N THR A 232 11.17 4.39 2.99
CA THR A 232 10.06 4.16 3.91
C THR A 232 9.63 5.45 4.60
N GLU A 233 10.59 6.24 5.09
CA GLU A 233 10.31 7.53 5.74
C GLU A 233 9.66 8.54 4.78
N ASN A 234 10.16 8.62 3.54
CA ASN A 234 9.58 9.48 2.51
C ASN A 234 8.15 9.07 2.14
N LEU A 235 7.90 7.77 2.09
CA LEU A 235 6.60 7.23 1.77
C LEU A 235 5.60 7.44 2.92
N ASP A 236 6.03 7.33 4.19
CA ASP A 236 5.19 7.68 5.34
C ASP A 236 4.86 9.19 5.37
N LEU A 237 5.81 10.05 4.98
CA LEU A 237 5.58 11.51 4.88
C LEU A 237 4.48 11.87 3.86
N VAL A 238 4.50 11.22 2.70
CA VAL A 238 3.56 11.55 1.61
C VAL A 238 2.16 10.98 1.87
N VAL A 239 2.12 9.84 2.56
CA VAL A 239 0.89 9.08 2.81
C VAL A 239 0.28 9.38 4.19
N ARG A 240 0.99 10.05 5.11
CA ARG A 240 0.45 10.51 6.40
C ARG A 240 -0.76 11.43 6.21
N GLN A 241 -1.88 10.97 6.75
CA GLN A 241 -3.11 11.72 6.99
C GLN A 241 -3.71 11.25 8.32
#